data_AF-A0A514XF61-F1
#
_entry.id   AF-A0A514XF61-F1
#
_cell.length_a   1.000
_cell.length_b   1.000
_cell.length_c   1.000
_cell.angle_alpha   90.00
_cell.angle_beta   90.00
_cell.angle_gamma   90.00
#
_symmetry.space_group_name_H-M   'P 1'
#
loop_
_entity.id
_entity.type
_entity.pdbx_description
1 polymer ?
#
loop_
_entity_poly.entity_id
_entity_poly.type
_entity_poly.pdbx_seq_one_letter_code
_entity_poly.pdbx_strand_id
1 'polypeptide(L)'
;MKLILCLYLCVVCLSACAPLEMLGAPTSNNSSSSNSSQSIDSPPANNALEILNQNCASCHGQNSGSAGVYGLQDINHMISAGLIVPGSPAQSLLYNEISSGSMPPSHPLTPAQQSTVEQWIVSISVHTAPVPTPTPTPSPTNPAPPVASYTSIQQDILNPKCVGCHSSSHGGGGVSIRQLCECDEGGKFKKSSRKQVVLYHS
;
A
#
# COMPACT_ATOMS: atom_id res chain seq x y z
N MET A 1 34.78 -71.58 -17.72
CA MET A 1 33.82 -71.07 -16.73
C MET A 1 33.55 -69.57 -16.90
N LYS A 2 33.09 -69.16 -18.09
CA LYS A 2 32.50 -67.83 -18.38
C LYS A 2 31.41 -67.98 -19.47
N LEU A 3 30.77 -69.15 -19.45
CA LEU A 3 29.92 -69.74 -20.50
C LEU A 3 28.42 -69.79 -20.11
N ILE A 4 27.98 -69.10 -19.05
CA ILE A 4 26.61 -69.23 -18.49
C ILE A 4 25.86 -67.89 -18.36
N LEU A 5 26.48 -66.74 -18.68
CA LEU A 5 25.73 -65.49 -18.91
C LEU A 5 25.49 -65.25 -20.41
N CYS A 6 25.42 -66.35 -21.15
CA CYS A 6 24.81 -66.53 -22.45
C CYS A 6 23.35 -66.94 -22.17
N LEU A 7 22.37 -66.07 -22.44
CA LEU A 7 20.97 -66.42 -22.80
C LEU A 7 19.98 -65.24 -22.67
N TYR A 8 20.29 -64.21 -21.87
CA TYR A 8 19.27 -63.19 -21.54
C TYR A 8 19.30 -61.91 -22.37
N LEU A 9 20.08 -61.87 -23.45
CA LEU A 9 20.03 -60.79 -24.44
C LEU A 9 19.31 -61.20 -25.75
N CYS A 10 18.62 -62.36 -25.84
CA CYS A 10 18.31 -62.90 -27.18
C CYS A 10 16.92 -63.51 -27.47
N VAL A 11 15.97 -63.69 -26.53
CA VAL A 11 14.79 -64.56 -26.81
C VAL A 11 13.41 -63.97 -26.48
N VAL A 12 13.18 -62.66 -26.63
CA VAL A 12 11.80 -62.18 -26.88
C VAL A 12 11.77 -61.14 -28.01
N CYS A 13 12.44 -61.49 -29.11
CA CYS A 13 12.28 -60.89 -30.44
C CYS A 13 11.33 -61.74 -31.33
N LEU A 14 10.29 -62.37 -30.77
CA LEU A 14 9.36 -63.21 -31.55
C LEU A 14 7.89 -62.94 -31.24
N SER A 15 7.41 -61.74 -31.56
CA SER A 15 6.01 -61.60 -32.02
C SER A 15 5.92 -60.55 -33.11
N ALA A 16 6.47 -60.91 -34.27
CA ALA A 16 6.17 -60.26 -35.53
C ALA A 16 4.71 -60.51 -35.92
N CYS A 17 3.96 -59.43 -36.16
CA CYS A 17 2.93 -59.37 -37.20
C CYS A 17 2.51 -57.91 -37.42
N ALA A 18 3.09 -57.29 -38.45
CA ALA A 18 2.41 -56.28 -39.27
C ALA A 18 1.90 -57.03 -40.55
N PRO A 19 1.19 -56.43 -41.55
CA PRO A 19 0.96 -54.99 -41.83
C PRO A 19 -0.41 -54.66 -42.54
N LEU A 20 -0.50 -53.44 -43.12
CA LEU A 20 -1.46 -52.86 -44.12
C LEU A 20 -2.76 -52.21 -43.56
N GLU A 21 -3.25 -51.04 -43.98
CA GLU A 21 -2.86 -50.01 -44.98
C GLU A 21 -3.74 -48.75 -44.74
N MET A 22 -3.24 -47.57 -45.15
CA MET A 22 -3.94 -46.51 -45.91
C MET A 22 -3.66 -45.06 -45.44
N LEU A 23 -3.38 -44.24 -46.46
CA LEU A 23 -2.81 -42.90 -46.54
C LEU A 23 -3.60 -41.75 -45.87
N GLY A 24 -2.88 -40.69 -45.43
CA GLY A 24 -3.46 -39.35 -45.24
C GLY A 24 -2.57 -38.27 -44.59
N ALA A 25 -1.89 -37.46 -45.43
CA ALA A 25 -1.47 -36.04 -45.32
C ALA A 25 -0.76 -35.43 -44.06
N PRO A 26 0.11 -34.41 -44.26
CA PRO A 26 0.77 -33.68 -43.17
C PRO A 26 -0.06 -32.45 -42.72
N THR A 27 -0.31 -32.31 -41.43
CA THR A 27 -0.69 -31.03 -40.82
C THR A 27 0.26 -30.69 -39.69
N SER A 28 1.12 -29.71 -39.95
CA SER A 28 1.67 -28.86 -38.91
C SER A 28 0.54 -28.01 -38.34
N ASN A 29 0.32 -28.08 -37.04
CA ASN A 29 -0.15 -26.95 -36.25
C ASN A 29 0.08 -27.20 -34.76
N ASN A 30 1.07 -26.47 -34.28
CA ASN A 30 1.25 -26.05 -32.92
C ASN A 30 -0.10 -25.76 -32.24
N SER A 31 -0.42 -26.54 -31.22
CA SER A 31 -1.35 -26.18 -30.17
C SER A 31 -0.91 -26.92 -28.92
N SER A 32 0.13 -26.39 -28.29
CA SER A 32 0.31 -26.54 -26.84
C SER A 32 -0.95 -25.99 -26.17
N SER A 33 -1.95 -26.85 -26.06
CA SER A 33 -3.05 -26.70 -25.12
C SER A 33 -2.45 -26.93 -23.75
N SER A 34 -1.75 -25.90 -23.26
CA SER A 34 -1.51 -25.73 -21.83
C SER A 34 -2.90 -25.58 -21.24
N ASN A 35 -3.39 -26.70 -20.71
CA ASN A 35 -4.57 -26.77 -19.88
C ASN A 35 -4.33 -25.89 -18.65
N SER A 36 -4.52 -24.59 -18.80
CA SER A 36 -4.58 -23.63 -17.70
C SER A 36 -5.93 -23.76 -17.02
N SER A 37 -6.17 -24.95 -16.48
CA SER A 37 -6.98 -25.11 -15.28
C SER A 37 -6.15 -24.54 -14.11
N GLN A 38 -5.93 -23.22 -14.11
CA GLN A 38 -5.51 -22.55 -12.89
C GLN A 38 -6.72 -22.51 -11.99
N SER A 39 -6.69 -23.39 -10.99
CA SER A 39 -7.62 -23.48 -9.88
C SER A 39 -8.00 -22.10 -9.36
N ILE A 40 -9.20 -21.67 -9.74
CA ILE A 40 -9.96 -20.59 -9.11
C ILE A 40 -10.37 -21.11 -7.74
N ASP A 41 -9.48 -21.10 -6.73
CA ASP A 41 -9.85 -21.39 -5.33
C ASP A 41 -8.76 -21.06 -4.29
N SER A 42 -7.61 -20.47 -4.66
CA SER A 42 -6.69 -19.92 -3.63
C SER A 42 -7.28 -18.62 -3.07
N PRO A 43 -7.29 -18.42 -1.74
CA PRO A 43 -7.79 -17.18 -1.14
C PRO A 43 -7.00 -15.99 -1.69
N PRO A 44 -7.65 -14.83 -1.96
CA PRO A 44 -7.01 -13.66 -2.56
C PRO A 44 -5.69 -13.25 -1.90
N ALA A 45 -5.56 -13.51 -0.59
CA ALA A 45 -4.36 -13.22 0.18
C ALA A 45 -3.10 -13.96 -0.27
N ASN A 46 -3.20 -15.24 -0.60
CA ASN A 46 -2.03 -16.02 -1.03
C ASN A 46 -1.53 -15.52 -2.39
N ASN A 47 -2.46 -15.24 -3.31
CA ASN A 47 -2.13 -14.77 -4.64
C ASN A 47 -1.54 -13.35 -4.60
N ALA A 48 -2.05 -12.47 -3.74
CA ALA A 48 -1.52 -11.12 -3.60
C ALA A 48 -0.11 -11.10 -2.98
N LEU A 49 0.14 -11.87 -1.92
CA LEU A 49 1.48 -11.98 -1.34
C LEU A 49 2.49 -12.58 -2.33
N GLU A 50 2.06 -13.53 -3.16
CA GLU A 50 2.88 -14.07 -4.23
C GLU A 50 3.24 -13.00 -5.27
N ILE A 51 2.25 -12.19 -5.71
CA ILE A 51 2.50 -11.05 -6.62
C ILE A 51 3.51 -10.09 -6.00
N LEU A 52 3.35 -9.71 -4.72
CA LEU A 52 4.27 -8.80 -4.05
C LEU A 52 5.68 -9.41 -3.94
N ASN A 53 5.79 -10.69 -3.59
CA ASN A 53 7.08 -11.36 -3.48
C ASN A 53 7.80 -11.44 -4.83
N GLN A 54 7.08 -11.76 -5.91
CA GLN A 54 7.65 -11.89 -7.25
C GLN A 54 8.07 -10.54 -7.86
N ASN A 55 7.31 -9.48 -7.61
CA ASN A 55 7.46 -8.21 -8.35
C ASN A 55 8.11 -7.10 -7.52
N CYS A 56 8.17 -7.23 -6.19
CA CYS A 56 8.61 -6.14 -5.31
C CYS A 56 9.87 -6.49 -4.50
N ALA A 57 10.10 -7.77 -4.15
CA ALA A 57 11.13 -8.17 -3.19
C ALA A 57 12.57 -7.85 -3.62
N SER A 58 12.83 -7.69 -4.92
CA SER A 58 14.15 -7.32 -5.45
C SER A 58 14.61 -5.92 -5.00
N CYS A 59 13.66 -5.01 -4.76
CA CYS A 59 13.92 -3.66 -4.25
C CYS A 59 13.40 -3.43 -2.84
N HIS A 60 12.39 -4.18 -2.41
CA HIS A 60 11.74 -4.10 -1.10
C HIS A 60 11.90 -5.43 -0.36
N GLY A 61 13.12 -5.72 0.10
CA GLY A 61 13.47 -6.96 0.79
C GLY A 61 12.83 -7.08 2.18
N GLN A 62 13.18 -8.12 2.95
CA GLN A 62 12.57 -8.38 4.26
C GLN A 62 12.91 -7.31 5.32
N ASN A 63 14.12 -6.76 5.30
CA ASN A 63 14.62 -5.86 6.37
C ASN A 63 15.16 -4.52 5.85
N SER A 64 15.21 -4.35 4.53
CA SER A 64 15.68 -3.14 3.89
C SER A 64 15.10 -3.06 2.48
N GLY A 65 14.96 -1.84 1.98
CA GLY A 65 14.50 -1.63 0.62
C GLY A 65 14.49 -0.17 0.22
N SER A 66 14.17 0.05 -1.06
CA SER A 66 14.08 1.38 -1.66
C SER A 66 13.16 2.29 -0.87
N ALA A 67 13.60 3.55 -0.69
CA ALA A 67 12.88 4.57 0.09
C ALA A 67 12.53 4.15 1.54
N GLY A 68 13.24 3.16 2.10
CA GLY A 68 12.98 2.66 3.45
C GLY A 68 11.75 1.75 3.57
N VAL A 69 11.15 1.34 2.44
CA VAL A 69 10.02 0.40 2.41
C VAL A 69 10.54 -1.03 2.26
N TYR A 70 10.12 -1.92 3.16
CA TYR A 70 10.55 -3.32 3.21
C TYR A 70 9.45 -4.19 3.85
N GLY A 71 9.66 -5.51 3.92
CA GLY A 71 8.78 -6.43 4.64
C GLY A 71 7.41 -6.64 4.00
N LEU A 72 7.33 -6.60 2.66
CA LEU A 72 6.08 -6.73 1.90
C LEU A 72 5.47 -8.15 1.88
N GLN A 73 6.08 -9.09 2.59
CA GLN A 73 5.57 -10.45 2.83
C GLN A 73 4.81 -10.59 4.16
N ASP A 74 4.88 -9.59 5.04
CA ASP A 74 4.20 -9.59 6.33
C ASP A 74 3.08 -8.55 6.34
N ILE A 75 1.84 -9.04 6.34
CA ILE A 75 0.63 -8.21 6.34
C ILE A 75 0.59 -7.30 7.57
N ASN A 76 0.95 -7.81 8.76
CA ASN A 76 0.92 -7.03 9.98
C ASN A 76 1.97 -5.92 9.94
N HIS A 77 3.15 -6.21 9.39
CA HIS A 77 4.16 -5.20 9.16
C HIS A 77 3.65 -4.10 8.22
N MET A 78 3.09 -4.47 7.06
CA MET A 78 2.57 -3.51 6.09
C MET A 78 1.45 -2.62 6.66
N ILE A 79 0.57 -3.18 7.49
CA ILE A 79 -0.47 -2.41 8.20
C ILE A 79 0.17 -1.47 9.22
N SER A 80 1.08 -1.97 10.07
CA SER A 80 1.73 -1.17 11.13
C SER A 80 2.61 -0.05 10.58
N ALA A 81 3.21 -0.26 9.40
CA ALA A 81 4.03 0.72 8.68
C ALA A 81 3.19 1.73 7.89
N GLY A 82 1.85 1.59 7.87
CA GLY A 82 0.94 2.49 7.15
C GLY A 82 0.94 2.31 5.62
N LEU A 83 1.47 1.19 5.12
CA LEU A 83 1.48 0.89 3.68
C LEU A 83 0.11 0.40 3.21
N ILE A 84 -0.62 -0.29 4.08
CA ILE A 84 -1.94 -0.84 3.83
C ILE A 84 -2.93 -0.34 4.88
N VAL A 85 -4.09 0.12 4.41
CA VAL A 85 -5.29 0.38 5.22
C VAL A 85 -6.28 -0.76 4.97
N PRO A 86 -6.54 -1.63 5.96
CA PRO A 86 -7.46 -2.75 5.82
C PRO A 86 -8.83 -2.33 5.27
N GLY A 87 -9.31 -3.03 4.24
CA GLY A 87 -10.60 -2.75 3.60
C GLY A 87 -10.60 -1.55 2.65
N SER A 88 -9.52 -0.76 2.56
CA SER A 88 -9.51 0.49 1.80
C SER A 88 -8.27 0.61 0.89
N PRO A 89 -8.33 0.07 -0.34
CA PRO A 89 -7.23 0.19 -1.31
C PRO A 89 -6.89 1.66 -1.63
N ALA A 90 -7.89 2.52 -1.79
CA ALA A 90 -7.69 3.94 -2.12
C ALA A 90 -6.92 4.72 -1.02
N GLN A 91 -7.00 4.26 0.23
CA GLN A 91 -6.25 4.84 1.34
C GLN A 91 -4.91 4.14 1.61
N SER A 92 -4.62 3.07 0.87
CA SER A 92 -3.39 2.28 1.01
C SER A 92 -2.31 2.82 0.09
N LEU A 93 -1.20 3.30 0.67
CA LEU A 93 -0.05 3.78 -0.11
C LEU A 93 0.45 2.71 -1.10
N LEU A 94 0.50 1.46 -0.67
CA LEU A 94 0.91 0.33 -1.51
C LEU A 94 0.09 0.23 -2.80
N TYR A 95 -1.25 0.34 -2.71
CA TYR A 95 -2.10 0.22 -3.89
C TYR A 95 -2.09 1.48 -4.76
N ASN A 96 -1.91 2.67 -4.17
CA ASN A 96 -1.79 3.92 -4.93
C ASN A 96 -0.53 3.94 -5.81
N GLU A 97 0.60 3.44 -5.31
CA GLU A 97 1.84 3.33 -6.10
C GLU A 97 1.73 2.26 -7.20
N ILE A 98 1.03 1.15 -6.93
CA ILE A 98 0.76 0.10 -7.91
C ILE A 98 -0.16 0.60 -9.03
N SER A 99 -1.30 1.21 -8.66
CA SER A 99 -2.33 1.67 -9.61
C SER A 99 -1.90 2.87 -10.43
N SER A 100 -1.00 3.71 -9.92
CA SER A 100 -0.37 4.78 -10.70
C SER A 100 0.66 4.27 -11.71
N GLY A 101 1.08 3.00 -11.60
CA GLY A 101 2.14 2.42 -12.41
C GLY A 101 3.55 2.85 -12.01
N SER A 102 3.71 3.58 -10.90
CA SER A 102 5.01 4.01 -10.39
C SER A 102 5.80 2.83 -9.79
N MET A 103 5.10 1.79 -9.33
CA MET A 103 5.70 0.57 -8.79
C MET A 103 5.10 -0.69 -9.43
N PRO A 104 5.92 -1.64 -9.92
CA PRO A 104 7.38 -1.54 -10.09
C PRO A 104 7.79 -0.56 -11.21
N PRO A 105 8.94 0.15 -11.11
CA PRO A 105 9.31 1.22 -12.05
C PRO A 105 9.48 0.77 -13.52
N SER A 106 10.01 -0.43 -13.74
CA SER A 106 10.30 -0.94 -15.09
C SER A 106 9.24 -1.90 -15.63
N HIS A 107 8.48 -2.52 -14.73
CA HIS A 107 7.53 -3.58 -15.06
C HIS A 107 6.25 -3.41 -14.23
N PRO A 108 5.38 -2.45 -14.59
CA PRO A 108 4.11 -2.26 -13.91
C PRO A 108 3.27 -3.53 -13.91
N LEU A 109 2.51 -3.76 -12.83
CA LEU A 109 1.62 -4.91 -12.75
C LEU A 109 0.53 -4.86 -13.82
N THR A 110 0.17 -6.03 -14.32
CA THR A 110 -0.97 -6.18 -15.24
C THR A 110 -2.29 -5.81 -14.52
N PRO A 111 -3.34 -5.39 -15.25
CA PRO A 111 -4.63 -5.07 -14.63
C PRO A 111 -5.21 -6.21 -13.78
N ALA A 112 -5.00 -7.46 -14.17
CA ALA A 112 -5.45 -8.63 -13.41
C ALA A 112 -4.69 -8.78 -12.08
N GLN A 113 -3.37 -8.54 -12.08
CA GLN A 113 -2.57 -8.56 -10.85
C GLN A 113 -2.94 -7.38 -9.93
N GLN A 114 -3.16 -6.19 -10.48
CA GLN A 114 -3.63 -5.04 -9.71
C GLN A 114 -4.98 -5.35 -9.05
N SER A 115 -5.93 -5.90 -9.79
CA SER A 115 -7.23 -6.30 -9.26
C SER A 115 -7.12 -7.37 -8.16
N THR A 116 -6.17 -8.31 -8.29
CA THR A 116 -5.90 -9.29 -7.23
C THR A 116 -5.42 -8.62 -5.94
N VAL A 117 -4.49 -7.66 -6.05
CA VAL A 117 -3.99 -6.91 -4.88
C VAL A 117 -5.08 -6.03 -4.28
N GLU A 118 -5.91 -5.39 -5.11
CA GLU A 118 -7.06 -4.59 -4.67
C GLU A 118 -8.05 -5.41 -3.84
N GLN A 119 -8.52 -6.53 -4.41
CA GLN A 119 -9.47 -7.43 -3.76
C GLN A 119 -8.89 -8.02 -2.49
N TRP A 120 -7.60 -8.32 -2.49
CA TRP A 120 -6.92 -8.75 -1.28
C TRP A 120 -6.97 -7.68 -0.19
N ILE A 121 -6.62 -6.42 -0.48
CA ILE A 121 -6.69 -5.33 0.51
C ILE A 121 -8.12 -5.13 1.04
N VAL A 122 -9.13 -5.22 0.16
CA VAL A 122 -10.55 -5.20 0.56
C VAL A 122 -10.87 -6.36 1.52
N SER A 123 -10.31 -7.55 1.25
CA SER A 123 -10.53 -8.75 2.06
C SER A 123 -9.79 -8.77 3.40
N ILE A 124 -8.77 -7.91 3.59
CA ILE A 124 -8.09 -7.77 4.89
C ILE A 124 -9.15 -7.25 5.86
N SER A 125 -9.69 -8.18 6.65
CA SER A 125 -10.83 -7.95 7.51
C SER A 125 -10.62 -6.68 8.31
N VAL A 126 -11.55 -5.75 8.11
CA VAL A 126 -11.71 -4.60 8.98
C VAL A 126 -12.19 -5.17 10.30
N HIS A 127 -11.27 -5.54 11.19
CA HIS A 127 -11.54 -5.39 12.61
C HIS A 127 -11.72 -3.89 12.80
N THR A 128 -12.93 -3.44 12.51
CA THR A 128 -13.47 -2.21 13.01
C THR A 128 -13.45 -2.41 14.52
N ALA A 129 -12.33 -2.04 15.16
CA ALA A 129 -12.54 -1.06 16.22
C ALA A 129 -13.35 0.02 15.51
N PRO A 130 -14.64 0.19 15.85
CA PRO A 130 -15.47 1.16 15.17
C PRO A 130 -14.65 2.44 15.13
N VAL A 131 -14.39 2.96 13.92
CA VAL A 131 -14.19 4.39 13.81
C VAL A 131 -15.39 4.95 14.57
N PRO A 132 -15.21 5.66 15.69
CA PRO A 132 -16.36 6.19 16.40
C PRO A 132 -17.03 7.11 15.40
N THR A 133 -18.09 6.62 14.76
CA THR A 133 -19.14 7.48 14.26
C THR A 133 -19.54 8.25 15.51
N PRO A 134 -19.42 9.58 15.56
CA PRO A 134 -19.96 10.34 16.68
C PRO A 134 -21.48 10.17 16.63
N THR A 135 -21.97 9.03 17.11
CA THR A 135 -23.33 8.91 17.57
C THR A 135 -23.38 9.80 18.80
N PRO A 136 -24.30 10.78 18.88
CA PRO A 136 -24.48 11.57 20.08
C PRO A 136 -24.97 10.64 21.19
N THR A 137 -24.05 9.97 21.88
CA THR A 137 -24.37 9.25 23.11
C THR A 137 -24.62 10.29 24.20
N PRO A 138 -25.74 10.21 24.93
CA PRO A 138 -26.03 11.13 26.02
C PRO A 138 -24.87 11.17 27.00
N SER A 139 -24.50 12.40 27.38
CA SER A 139 -23.41 12.75 28.27
C SER A 139 -23.35 11.82 29.49
N PRO A 140 -22.19 11.20 29.80
CA PRO A 140 -21.97 10.73 31.15
C PRO A 140 -22.00 11.95 32.09
N THR A 141 -22.65 11.83 33.24
CA THR A 141 -22.66 12.84 34.31
C THR A 141 -21.31 12.85 35.05
N ASN A 142 -20.24 13.04 34.30
CA ASN A 142 -18.92 13.39 34.81
C ASN A 142 -18.53 14.72 34.15
N PRO A 143 -17.95 15.71 34.85
CA PRO A 143 -17.61 16.99 34.24
C PRO A 143 -16.72 16.75 33.02
N ALA A 144 -17.16 17.20 31.85
CA ALA A 144 -16.42 17.04 30.60
C ALA A 144 -15.00 17.63 30.78
N PRO A 145 -13.92 16.94 30.34
CA PRO A 145 -12.62 17.57 30.22
C PRO A 145 -12.76 18.79 29.30
N PRO A 146 -12.06 19.92 29.58
CA PRO A 146 -12.18 21.10 28.75
C PRO A 146 -11.78 20.73 27.32
N VAL A 147 -12.72 20.87 26.38
CA VAL A 147 -12.45 20.75 24.96
C VAL A 147 -11.29 21.69 24.62
N ALA A 148 -10.24 21.16 23.99
CA ALA A 148 -9.13 21.96 23.56
C ALA A 148 -9.64 22.99 22.53
N SER A 149 -9.81 24.22 22.99
CA SER A 149 -10.19 25.33 22.14
C SER A 149 -8.93 26.00 21.62
N TYR A 150 -9.05 26.71 20.50
CA TYR A 150 -7.97 27.57 20.05
C TYR A 150 -7.47 28.48 21.18
N THR A 151 -8.38 29.01 21.99
CA THR A 151 -8.07 29.82 23.16
C THR A 151 -7.28 29.05 24.23
N SER A 152 -7.67 27.83 24.59
CA SER A 152 -6.94 27.05 25.60
C SER A 152 -5.56 26.63 25.10
N ILE A 153 -5.45 26.20 23.84
CA ILE A 153 -4.15 25.90 23.21
C ILE A 153 -3.28 27.16 23.19
N GLN A 154 -3.84 28.32 22.87
CA GLN A 154 -3.11 29.58 22.83
C GLN A 154 -2.64 30.02 24.22
N GLN A 155 -3.48 29.90 25.24
CA GLN A 155 -3.16 30.36 26.59
C GLN A 155 -2.28 29.37 27.36
N ASP A 156 -2.51 28.08 27.19
CA ASP A 156 -1.86 27.04 28.01
C ASP A 156 -0.56 26.53 27.38
N ILE A 157 -0.42 26.66 26.06
CA ILE A 157 0.71 26.11 25.32
C ILE A 157 1.47 27.22 24.59
N LEU A 158 0.82 27.94 23.66
CA LEU A 158 1.54 28.85 22.77
C LEU A 158 2.10 30.08 23.49
N ASN A 159 1.31 30.71 24.36
CA ASN A 159 1.72 31.87 25.14
C ASN A 159 2.89 31.59 26.09
N PRO A 160 2.85 30.54 26.94
CA PRO A 160 3.92 30.28 27.89
C PRO A 160 5.17 29.65 27.24
N LYS A 161 5.03 28.89 26.15
CA LYS A 161 6.15 28.10 25.60
C LYS A 161 6.79 28.68 24.34
N CYS A 162 6.04 29.43 23.53
CA CYS A 162 6.47 29.75 22.18
C CYS A 162 6.61 31.27 21.93
N VAL A 163 5.78 32.10 22.59
CA VAL A 163 5.78 33.56 22.38
C VAL A 163 7.09 34.23 22.80
N GLY A 164 7.80 33.67 23.78
CA GLY A 164 9.08 34.21 24.24
C GLY A 164 10.11 34.39 23.13
N CYS A 165 10.06 33.53 22.11
CA CYS A 165 10.96 33.56 20.95
C CYS A 165 10.26 33.93 19.62
N HIS A 166 8.93 33.90 19.55
CA HIS A 166 8.12 34.15 18.34
C HIS A 166 7.13 35.32 18.54
N SER A 167 7.62 36.43 19.09
CA SER A 167 6.85 37.68 19.21
C SER A 167 7.02 38.56 17.97
N SER A 168 6.00 39.38 17.68
CA SER A 168 5.96 40.35 16.56
C SER A 168 7.06 41.42 16.61
N SER A 169 7.83 41.49 17.70
CA SER A 169 8.84 42.54 17.92
C SER A 169 10.28 42.01 17.84
N HIS A 170 10.54 40.73 18.15
CA HIS A 170 11.90 40.16 18.17
C HIS A 170 11.92 38.65 17.81
N GLY A 171 11.00 38.19 16.96
CA GLY A 171 10.85 36.78 16.63
C GLY A 171 12.03 36.22 15.81
N GLY A 172 12.65 35.14 16.29
CA GLY A 172 13.63 34.38 15.50
C GLY A 172 12.98 33.89 14.20
N GLY A 173 13.55 34.28 13.05
CA GLY A 173 13.08 33.83 11.73
C GLY A 173 11.86 34.57 11.16
N GLY A 174 11.41 35.68 11.75
CA GLY A 174 10.35 36.52 11.17
C GLY A 174 8.92 35.95 11.26
N VAL A 175 8.69 34.99 12.16
CA VAL A 175 7.38 34.36 12.42
C VAL A 175 6.77 34.86 13.73
N SER A 176 5.48 35.21 13.70
CA SER A 176 4.67 35.60 14.86
C SER A 176 3.51 34.63 15.04
N ILE A 177 3.39 34.05 16.23
CA ILE A 177 2.33 33.09 16.59
C ILE A 177 1.15 33.72 17.35
N ARG A 178 1.19 35.05 17.54
CA ARG A 178 0.14 35.81 18.24
C ARG A 178 -0.94 36.36 17.32
N GLN A 179 -0.70 36.39 16.00
CA GLN A 179 -1.58 37.07 15.06
C GLN A 179 -2.53 36.04 14.41
N LEU A 180 -3.80 36.07 14.79
CA LEU A 180 -4.86 35.99 13.78
C LEU A 180 -4.64 37.20 12.87
N CYS A 181 -3.86 37.05 11.80
CA CYS A 181 -4.15 37.89 10.65
C CYS A 181 -5.57 37.51 10.25
N GLU A 182 -6.44 38.49 9.98
CA GLU A 182 -7.61 38.25 9.15
C GLU A 182 -7.10 37.57 7.87
N CYS A 183 -7.17 36.24 7.87
CA CYS A 183 -7.16 35.46 6.66
C CYS A 183 -8.49 35.80 6.02
N ASP A 184 -8.49 36.84 5.19
CA ASP A 184 -9.54 37.02 4.19
C ASP A 184 -9.75 35.67 3.47
N GLU A 185 -11.00 35.36 3.12
CA GLU A 185 -11.58 34.06 2.72
C GLU A 185 -10.82 33.27 1.62
N GLY A 186 -9.69 33.78 1.12
CA GLY A 186 -8.83 33.17 0.10
C GLY A 186 -7.41 32.75 0.53
N GLY A 187 -7.05 32.76 1.83
CA GLY A 187 -5.86 32.07 2.33
C GLY A 187 -4.50 32.52 1.76
N LYS A 188 -4.34 33.80 1.38
CA LYS A 188 -3.06 34.36 0.88
C LYS A 188 -2.47 35.34 1.89
N PHE A 189 -1.21 35.10 2.29
CA PHE A 189 -0.42 36.05 3.09
C PHE A 189 -0.15 37.33 2.28
N LYS A 190 -0.84 38.42 2.59
CA LYS A 190 -0.41 39.76 2.13
C LYS A 190 0.75 40.21 3.01
N LYS A 191 1.89 40.55 2.38
CA LYS A 191 2.97 41.28 3.08
C LYS A 191 2.35 42.54 3.66
N SER A 192 2.38 42.68 4.99
CA SER A 192 1.97 43.88 5.68
C SER A 192 2.82 45.05 5.18
N SER A 193 2.24 45.86 4.30
CA SER A 193 2.86 47.08 3.79
C SER A 193 2.60 48.17 4.82
N ARG A 194 3.68 48.64 5.44
CA ARG A 194 3.73 49.67 6.49
C ARG A 194 2.71 50.80 6.32
N LYS A 195 1.99 51.13 7.41
CA LYS A 195 1.96 52.44 8.10
C LYS A 195 0.61 52.60 8.81
N GLN A 196 0.62 52.54 10.14
CA GLN A 196 -0.23 53.44 10.93
C GLN A 196 0.58 53.95 12.12
N VAL A 197 1.26 55.07 11.87
CA VAL A 197 1.20 56.18 12.82
C VAL A 197 -0.25 56.66 12.75
N VAL A 198 -1.03 56.43 13.80
CA VAL A 198 -2.23 57.22 14.09
C VAL A 198 -2.11 57.70 15.53
N LEU A 199 -2.08 59.01 15.60
CA LEU A 199 -2.04 59.91 16.74
C LEU A 199 -3.45 60.08 17.36
N TYR A 200 -3.52 60.18 18.69
CA TYR A 200 -4.59 60.68 19.60
C TYR A 200 -6.01 60.10 19.43
N HIS A 201 -6.84 59.88 20.45
CA HIS A 201 -7.58 60.80 21.37
C HIS A 201 -8.04 59.93 22.58
N SER A 202 -8.25 60.36 23.83
CA SER A 202 -8.29 61.64 24.57
C SER A 202 -7.72 61.42 25.97
#